data_AF-A0A2P7NSK8-F1
#
_entry.id   AF-A0A2P7NSK8-F1
#
_cell.length_a   1.000
_cell.length_b   1.000
_cell.length_c   1.000
_cell.angle_alpha   90.00
_cell.angle_beta   90.00
_cell.angle_gamma   90.00
#
_symmetry.space_group_name_H-M   'P 1'
#
loop_
_entity.id
_entity.type
_entity.pdbx_description
1 polymer ?
#
loop_
_entity_poly.entity_id
_entity_poly.type
_entity_poly.pdbx_seq_one_letter_code
_entity_poly.pdbx_strand_id
1 'polypeptide(L)'
;MPLFKTHCLLFILLAAATITSHAWITQYEQTGSELLTGYWKYKSSESSRVNSTSTGLHLYSNDATTITSIHQDIPMVAPGSILSLSADMKCNDVRTGEKPWNQARLLLSQNDGRKDRWDLPSVVASLTGTQDWKNYQGIFTVLPGTERIQVIAQVNQTIGALQINNIQLYPVSETQLFAMARNITLLAWSAFFLLLIGSCLLIKRNILLRLLLVFAFAFIIIGTTLPGDVKNQVSDEVLTQLHAQSEPHKIAILWDLSKIWHFCSFFLFGLIICLMMTQVSLFQVTIVIILLAGGTELAQLYIGGRTPLVTDFFIDAAGGIAGMILIWLAKIRTDNHSSNTDIACK
;
A
#
# COMPACT_ATOMS: atom_id res chain seq x y z
N MET A 1 -11.74 -29.76 7.18
CA MET A 1 -12.10 -29.13 5.88
C MET A 1 -11.71 -30.06 4.74
N PRO A 2 -12.56 -30.25 3.70
CA PRO A 2 -12.15 -30.94 2.49
C PRO A 2 -10.92 -30.25 1.87
N LEU A 3 -9.99 -31.02 1.30
CA LEU A 3 -8.84 -30.50 0.55
C LEU A 3 -7.84 -29.62 1.34
N PHE A 4 -7.87 -29.62 2.69
CA PHE A 4 -7.01 -28.76 3.51
C PHE A 4 -5.51 -28.82 3.12
N LYS A 5 -4.95 -30.03 2.95
CA LYS A 5 -3.56 -30.21 2.52
C LYS A 5 -3.29 -29.62 1.14
N THR A 6 -4.25 -29.76 0.22
CA THR A 6 -4.18 -29.21 -1.14
C THR A 6 -4.15 -27.69 -1.11
N HIS A 7 -4.97 -27.05 -0.27
CA HIS A 7 -4.96 -25.59 -0.11
C HIS A 7 -3.61 -25.07 0.37
N CYS A 8 -3.03 -25.68 1.40
CA CYS A 8 -1.72 -25.27 1.90
C CYS A 8 -0.62 -25.43 0.83
N LEU A 9 -0.62 -26.56 0.11
CA LEU A 9 0.36 -26.81 -0.94
C LEU A 9 0.22 -25.80 -2.09
N LEU A 10 -1.01 -25.58 -2.59
CA LEU A 10 -1.28 -24.61 -3.64
C LEU A 10 -0.85 -23.21 -3.22
N PHE A 11 -1.17 -22.80 -2.00
CA PHE A 11 -0.75 -21.50 -1.48
C PHE A 11 0.77 -21.32 -1.51
N ILE A 12 1.54 -22.30 -1.04
CA ILE A 12 3.00 -22.23 -1.03
C ILE A 12 3.54 -22.09 -2.46
N LEU A 13 2.99 -22.88 -3.39
CA LEU A 13 3.39 -22.82 -4.80
C LEU A 13 3.04 -21.46 -5.45
N LEU A 14 1.83 -20.96 -5.23
CA LEU A 14 1.41 -19.64 -5.73
C LEU A 14 2.24 -18.52 -5.11
N ALA A 15 2.50 -18.56 -3.80
CA ALA A 15 3.30 -17.56 -3.12
C ALA A 15 4.74 -17.53 -3.66
N ALA A 16 5.38 -18.70 -3.80
CA ALA A 16 6.71 -18.80 -4.38
C ALA A 16 6.74 -18.27 -5.82
N ALA A 17 5.79 -18.70 -6.66
CA ALA A 17 5.69 -18.22 -8.04
C ALA A 17 5.46 -16.72 -8.14
N THR A 18 4.62 -16.15 -7.26
CA THR A 18 4.32 -14.71 -7.21
C THR A 18 5.58 -13.92 -6.85
N ILE A 19 6.30 -14.33 -5.80
CA ILE A 19 7.53 -13.64 -5.36
C ILE A 19 8.62 -13.75 -6.42
N THR A 20 8.85 -14.95 -6.96
CA THR A 20 9.89 -15.16 -7.98
C THR A 20 9.60 -14.41 -9.27
N SER A 21 8.35 -14.43 -9.76
CA SER A 21 7.97 -13.70 -10.96
C SER A 21 8.12 -12.19 -10.77
N HIS A 22 7.66 -11.66 -9.64
CA HIS A 22 7.79 -10.22 -9.35
C HIS A 22 9.25 -9.79 -9.17
N ALA A 23 10.11 -10.64 -8.61
CA ALA A 23 11.52 -10.32 -8.39
C ALA A 23 12.36 -10.37 -9.67
N TRP A 24 12.00 -11.21 -10.64
CA TRP A 24 12.84 -11.48 -11.82
C TRP A 24 12.30 -10.91 -13.13
N ILE A 25 11.00 -10.64 -13.22
CA ILE A 25 10.41 -10.07 -14.43
C ILE A 25 10.49 -8.55 -14.34
N THR A 26 11.24 -7.94 -15.25
CA THR A 26 11.33 -6.48 -15.36
C THR A 26 9.97 -5.89 -15.69
N GLN A 27 9.46 -5.06 -14.79
CA GLN A 27 8.14 -4.44 -14.94
C GLN A 27 8.11 -3.41 -16.08
N TYR A 28 9.14 -2.57 -16.16
CA TYR A 28 9.19 -1.43 -17.09
C TYR A 28 10.43 -1.48 -17.97
N GLU A 29 10.26 -1.18 -19.25
CA GLU A 29 11.36 -0.98 -20.20
C GLU A 29 11.38 0.47 -20.69
N GLN A 30 12.57 0.99 -20.96
CA GLN A 30 12.76 2.33 -21.50
C GLN A 30 12.32 2.37 -22.97
N THR A 31 11.47 3.34 -23.32
CA THR A 31 10.92 3.48 -24.67
C THR A 31 11.40 4.72 -25.42
N GLY A 32 12.09 5.64 -24.75
CA GLY A 32 12.54 6.90 -25.33
C GLY A 32 13.81 7.45 -24.69
N SER A 33 14.22 8.63 -25.15
CA SER A 33 15.43 9.31 -24.67
C SER A 33 15.24 9.95 -23.28
N GLU A 34 16.36 10.28 -22.64
CA GLU A 34 16.40 11.08 -21.40
C GLU A 34 15.63 12.39 -21.58
N LEU A 35 14.80 12.74 -20.60
CA LEU A 35 13.98 13.95 -20.61
C LEU A 35 14.61 15.10 -19.83
N LEU A 36 15.59 14.82 -18.96
CA LEU A 36 16.36 15.85 -18.28
C LEU A 36 17.39 16.49 -19.22
N THR A 37 17.28 17.81 -19.34
CA THR A 37 18.21 18.67 -20.07
C THR A 37 19.41 19.13 -19.24
N GLY A 38 19.39 18.95 -17.92
CA GLY A 38 20.41 19.47 -16.99
C GLY A 38 20.30 20.97 -16.69
N TYR A 39 19.33 21.68 -17.28
CA TYR A 39 19.08 23.09 -16.97
C TYR A 39 18.21 23.25 -15.72
N TRP A 40 18.87 23.29 -14.57
CA TRP A 40 18.23 23.45 -13.27
C TRP A 40 18.02 24.92 -12.87
N LYS A 41 16.85 25.24 -12.34
CA LYS A 41 16.46 26.54 -11.80
C LYS A 41 16.39 26.47 -10.28
N TYR A 42 17.02 27.42 -9.61
CA TYR A 42 17.00 27.50 -8.14
C TYR A 42 17.10 28.95 -7.67
N LYS A 43 16.77 29.16 -6.39
CA LYS A 43 17.03 30.40 -5.66
C LYS A 43 17.82 30.04 -4.42
N SER A 44 18.81 30.86 -4.07
CA SER A 44 19.60 30.72 -2.85
C SER A 44 19.39 31.92 -1.95
N SER A 45 19.47 31.72 -0.64
CA SER A 45 19.42 32.75 0.39
C SER A 45 20.61 32.60 1.33
N GLU A 46 20.77 33.50 2.30
CA GLU A 46 21.85 33.37 3.31
C GLU A 46 21.71 32.07 4.14
N SER A 47 20.48 31.62 4.39
CA SER A 47 20.13 30.40 5.13
C SER A 47 20.03 29.13 4.27
N SER A 48 20.07 29.27 2.93
CA SER A 48 19.88 28.16 2.00
C SER A 48 20.92 28.15 0.89
N ARG A 49 21.59 27.02 0.70
CA ARG A 49 22.60 26.86 -0.35
C ARG A 49 22.17 25.77 -1.31
N VAL A 50 22.27 26.07 -2.60
CA VAL A 50 22.03 25.13 -3.68
C VAL A 50 23.23 25.18 -4.61
N ASN A 51 23.89 24.04 -4.78
CA ASN A 51 24.98 23.89 -5.73
C ASN A 51 24.58 22.81 -6.74
N SER A 52 24.62 23.15 -8.02
CA SER A 52 24.53 22.18 -9.12
C SER A 52 25.93 21.96 -9.67
N THR A 53 26.43 20.74 -9.61
CA THR A 53 27.68 20.33 -10.28
C THR A 53 27.34 19.56 -11.56
N SER A 54 28.36 19.22 -12.35
CA SER A 54 28.19 18.31 -13.50
C SER A 54 27.77 16.89 -13.10
N THR A 55 27.95 16.52 -11.83
CA THR A 55 27.74 15.15 -11.33
C THR A 55 26.57 15.03 -10.37
N GLY A 56 25.96 16.14 -9.92
CA GLY A 56 24.88 16.09 -8.94
C GLY A 56 24.39 17.43 -8.41
N LEU A 57 23.41 17.35 -7.53
CA LEU A 57 22.78 18.46 -6.83
C LEU A 57 23.08 18.37 -5.34
N HIS A 58 23.45 19.50 -4.74
CA HIS A 58 23.65 19.62 -3.30
C HIS A 58 22.78 20.74 -2.76
N LEU A 59 21.87 20.39 -1.86
CA LEU A 59 20.98 21.31 -1.18
C LEU A 59 21.31 21.30 0.31
N TYR A 60 21.33 22.48 0.90
CA TYR A 60 21.53 22.66 2.33
C TYR A 60 20.58 23.74 2.86
N SER A 61 19.99 23.48 4.01
CA SER A 61 19.26 24.49 4.79
C SER A 61 19.69 24.43 6.25
N ASN A 62 19.90 25.60 6.84
CA ASN A 62 20.05 25.76 8.28
C ASN A 62 18.80 26.34 8.95
N ASP A 63 17.72 26.53 8.20
CA ASP A 63 16.48 27.15 8.66
C ASP A 63 15.29 26.21 8.42
N ALA A 64 14.61 25.84 9.50
CA ALA A 64 13.46 24.95 9.47
C ALA A 64 12.18 25.61 8.92
N THR A 65 12.18 26.90 8.64
CA THR A 65 10.99 27.63 8.16
C THR A 65 10.98 27.84 6.65
N THR A 66 12.15 27.73 6.01
CA THR A 66 12.32 28.00 4.57
C THR A 66 12.34 26.73 3.74
N ILE A 67 12.07 26.87 2.44
CA ILE A 67 12.13 25.79 1.46
C ILE A 67 13.33 26.07 0.56
N THR A 68 14.34 25.21 0.64
CA THR A 68 15.45 25.19 -0.31
C THR A 68 15.07 24.24 -1.43
N SER A 69 14.93 24.73 -2.66
CA SER A 69 14.53 23.89 -3.79
C SER A 69 15.31 24.21 -5.06
N ILE A 70 15.49 23.17 -5.87
CA ILE A 70 16.01 23.22 -7.23
C ILE A 70 15.05 22.40 -8.09
N HIS A 71 14.69 22.95 -9.25
CA HIS A 71 13.72 22.32 -10.12
C HIS A 71 14.11 22.45 -11.57
N GLN A 72 13.59 21.52 -12.37
CA GLN A 72 13.76 21.51 -13.79
C GLN A 72 12.42 21.22 -14.46
N ASP A 73 12.03 22.08 -15.40
CA ASP A 73 10.92 21.81 -16.31
C ASP A 73 11.37 20.75 -17.32
N ILE A 74 10.49 19.78 -17.58
CA ILE A 74 10.74 18.77 -18.61
C ILE A 74 9.92 19.08 -19.87
N PRO A 75 10.33 18.58 -21.05
CA PRO A 75 9.53 18.69 -22.26
C PRO A 75 8.13 18.12 -22.07
N MET A 76 7.15 18.64 -22.81
CA MET A 76 5.79 18.12 -22.77
C MET A 76 5.78 16.65 -23.21
N VAL A 77 5.11 15.80 -22.43
CA VAL A 77 4.93 14.38 -22.71
C VAL A 77 3.44 14.10 -22.91
N ALA A 78 3.11 13.19 -23.81
CA ALA A 78 1.72 12.84 -24.09
C ALA A 78 1.01 12.28 -22.83
N PRO A 79 -0.26 12.67 -22.57
CA PRO A 79 -1.07 12.04 -21.52
C PRO A 79 -1.14 10.52 -21.68
N GLY A 80 -1.12 9.81 -20.55
CA GLY A 80 -1.05 8.34 -20.48
C GLY A 80 0.37 7.77 -20.54
N SER A 81 1.38 8.59 -20.85
CA SER A 81 2.78 8.15 -20.80
C SER A 81 3.21 7.84 -19.37
N ILE A 82 4.04 6.82 -19.20
CA ILE A 82 4.61 6.44 -17.91
C ILE A 82 6.06 6.94 -17.87
N LEU A 83 6.44 7.60 -16.78
CA LEU A 83 7.76 8.15 -16.55
C LEU A 83 8.41 7.42 -15.37
N SER A 84 9.69 7.07 -15.53
CA SER A 84 10.54 6.55 -14.46
C SER A 84 11.57 7.61 -14.08
N LEU A 85 11.46 8.14 -12.85
CA LEU A 85 12.45 9.03 -12.26
C LEU A 85 13.28 8.25 -11.25
N SER A 86 14.59 8.21 -11.43
CA SER A 86 15.53 7.60 -10.49
C SER A 86 16.68 8.53 -10.14
N ALA A 87 17.24 8.36 -8.94
CA ALA A 87 18.44 9.05 -8.51
C ALA A 87 19.12 8.33 -7.34
N ASP A 88 20.44 8.51 -7.24
CA ASP A 88 21.17 8.18 -6.03
C ASP A 88 21.06 9.35 -5.05
N MET A 89 20.64 9.09 -3.81
CA MET A 89 20.40 10.14 -2.82
C MET A 89 21.11 9.81 -1.51
N LYS A 90 21.63 10.86 -0.86
CA LYS A 90 22.24 10.84 0.46
C LYS A 90 21.72 12.03 1.26
N CYS A 91 21.47 11.85 2.56
CA CYS A 91 21.09 12.96 3.43
C CYS A 91 21.90 12.96 4.72
N ASN A 92 22.19 14.16 5.24
CA ASN A 92 22.90 14.34 6.50
C ASN A 92 22.09 15.25 7.43
N ASP A 93 21.86 14.77 8.65
CA ASP A 93 21.22 15.47 9.76
C ASP A 93 19.88 16.16 9.40
N VAL A 94 19.07 15.51 8.55
CA VAL A 94 17.75 16.04 8.17
C VAL A 94 16.77 15.87 9.32
N ARG A 95 16.36 16.98 9.95
CA ARG A 95 15.45 16.95 11.11
C ARG A 95 14.00 17.05 10.66
N THR A 96 13.16 16.09 11.02
CA THR A 96 11.72 16.15 10.69
C THR A 96 11.12 17.47 11.18
N GLY A 97 10.52 18.24 10.27
CA GLY A 97 9.83 19.48 10.62
C GLY A 97 8.44 19.24 11.21
N GLU A 98 7.66 20.30 11.34
CA GLU A 98 6.34 20.26 11.98
C GLU A 98 5.35 19.30 11.29
N LYS A 99 5.39 19.25 9.94
CA LYS A 99 4.48 18.41 9.15
C LYS A 99 5.20 17.15 8.66
N PRO A 100 4.49 16.02 8.42
CA PRO A 100 5.11 14.78 7.96
C PRO A 100 5.90 14.93 6.66
N TRP A 101 5.53 15.90 5.83
CA TRP A 101 6.23 16.22 4.59
C TRP A 101 7.40 17.20 4.77
N ASN A 102 7.66 17.72 5.97
CA ASN A 102 8.79 18.62 6.20
C ASN A 102 10.11 17.84 6.34
N GLN A 103 10.64 17.45 5.18
CA GLN A 103 11.75 16.50 5.01
C GLN A 103 12.55 16.85 3.73
N ALA A 104 13.68 16.16 3.54
CA ALA A 104 14.46 16.23 2.29
C ALA A 104 13.85 15.29 1.25
N ARG A 105 13.54 15.79 0.05
CA ARG A 105 12.68 15.09 -0.92
C ARG A 105 13.13 15.25 -2.36
N LEU A 106 12.88 14.21 -3.16
CA LEU A 106 12.89 14.25 -4.62
C LEU A 106 11.48 13.91 -5.11
N LEU A 107 10.94 14.71 -6.02
CA LEU A 107 9.58 14.54 -6.52
C LEU A 107 9.42 14.97 -7.98
N LEU A 108 8.40 14.42 -8.63
CA LEU A 108 7.91 14.79 -9.96
C LEU A 108 6.52 15.41 -9.79
N SER A 109 6.41 16.71 -10.05
CA SER A 109 5.15 17.46 -9.97
C SER A 109 4.52 17.57 -11.35
N GLN A 110 3.21 17.34 -11.41
CA GLN A 110 2.39 17.63 -12.59
C GLN A 110 1.52 18.86 -12.30
N ASN A 111 1.41 19.77 -13.25
CA ASN A 111 0.68 21.03 -13.12
C ASN A 111 -0.37 21.14 -14.23
N ASP A 112 -1.59 21.55 -13.87
CA ASP A 112 -2.76 21.64 -14.76
C ASP A 112 -2.96 23.01 -15.41
N GLY A 113 -1.91 23.84 -15.45
CA GLY A 113 -1.95 25.22 -15.90
C GLY A 113 -2.38 26.22 -14.82
N ARG A 114 -3.00 25.75 -13.73
CA ARG A 114 -3.45 26.60 -12.61
C ARG A 114 -2.65 26.33 -11.35
N LYS A 115 -2.47 25.06 -11.00
CA LYS A 115 -1.80 24.63 -9.77
C LYS A 115 -1.06 23.32 -9.97
N ASP A 116 -0.11 23.08 -9.06
CA ASP A 116 0.52 21.78 -8.93
C ASP A 116 -0.49 20.78 -8.35
N ARG A 117 -0.53 19.59 -8.95
CA ARG A 117 -1.43 18.48 -8.63
C ARG A 117 -0.83 17.60 -7.54
N TRP A 118 -0.80 18.14 -6.32
CA TRP A 118 -0.32 17.42 -5.12
C TRP A 118 -1.21 16.25 -4.70
N ASP A 119 -2.40 16.14 -5.29
CA ASP A 119 -3.30 14.98 -5.17
C ASP A 119 -2.75 13.73 -5.88
N LEU A 120 -1.72 13.87 -6.72
CA LEU A 120 -1.11 12.78 -7.47
C LEU A 120 0.14 12.24 -6.76
N PRO A 121 0.45 10.93 -6.94
CA PRO A 121 1.75 10.40 -6.59
C PRO A 121 2.84 11.23 -7.24
N SER A 122 3.68 11.86 -6.42
CA SER A 122 4.71 12.80 -6.87
C SER A 122 6.06 12.51 -6.23
N VAL A 123 6.10 11.88 -5.05
CA VAL A 123 7.33 11.70 -4.29
C VAL A 123 8.08 10.43 -4.72
N VAL A 124 9.35 10.59 -5.10
CA VAL A 124 10.29 9.47 -5.31
C VAL A 124 10.88 8.98 -3.99
N ALA A 125 11.32 9.93 -3.16
CA ALA A 125 11.89 9.64 -1.85
C ALA A 125 11.66 10.81 -0.89
N SER A 126 11.43 10.49 0.38
CA SER A 126 11.51 11.44 1.49
C SER A 126 12.46 10.91 2.55
N LEU A 127 13.49 11.68 2.87
CA LEU A 127 14.60 11.28 3.72
C LEU A 127 14.64 12.11 5.00
N THR A 128 14.96 11.44 6.10
CA THR A 128 15.16 12.01 7.42
C THR A 128 16.38 11.40 8.09
N GLY A 129 16.95 12.13 9.05
CA GLY A 129 18.17 11.76 9.75
C GLY A 129 19.39 11.79 8.84
N THR A 130 20.30 10.86 9.08
CA THR A 130 21.50 10.67 8.27
C THR A 130 21.41 9.32 7.60
N GLN A 131 21.45 9.32 6.26
CA GLN A 131 21.35 8.13 5.43
C GLN A 131 22.44 8.20 4.38
N ASP A 132 23.16 7.10 4.18
CA ASP A 132 24.18 7.02 3.14
C ASP A 132 23.56 6.82 1.75
N TRP A 133 24.40 6.85 0.71
CA TRP A 133 23.96 6.72 -0.68
C TRP A 133 23.08 5.49 -0.91
N LYS A 134 21.89 5.73 -1.45
CA LYS A 134 20.97 4.69 -1.90
C LYS A 134 20.27 5.15 -3.17
N ASN A 135 20.02 4.21 -4.07
CA ASN A 135 19.23 4.46 -5.26
C ASN A 135 17.73 4.46 -4.92
N TYR A 136 17.02 5.47 -5.42
CA TYR A 136 15.58 5.61 -5.29
C TYR A 136 14.96 5.74 -6.69
N GLN A 137 13.78 5.15 -6.87
CA GLN A 137 13.05 5.18 -8.13
C GLN A 137 11.56 5.36 -7.87
N GLY A 138 10.92 6.22 -8.68
CA GLY A 138 9.48 6.43 -8.70
C GLY A 138 8.94 6.32 -10.12
N ILE A 139 7.72 5.76 -10.22
CA ILE A 139 7.00 5.58 -11.48
C ILE A 139 5.76 6.48 -11.48
N PHE A 140 5.59 7.27 -12.54
CA PHE A 140 4.57 8.30 -12.62
C PHE A 140 3.80 8.19 -13.93
N THR A 141 2.47 8.16 -13.87
CA THR A 141 1.62 8.25 -15.06
C THR A 141 1.25 9.71 -15.32
N VAL A 142 1.52 10.21 -16.52
CA VAL A 142 1.12 11.55 -16.94
C VAL A 142 -0.38 11.59 -17.15
N LEU A 143 -1.10 12.39 -16.38
CA LEU A 143 -2.55 12.45 -16.48
C LEU A 143 -3.04 13.41 -17.58
N PRO A 144 -4.28 13.21 -18.09
CA PRO A 144 -4.92 14.19 -18.95
C PRO A 144 -5.02 15.56 -18.27
N GLY A 145 -4.81 16.63 -19.03
CA GLY A 145 -4.85 18.01 -18.53
C GLY A 145 -3.56 18.50 -17.87
N THR A 146 -2.50 17.67 -17.83
CA THR A 146 -1.17 18.12 -17.42
C THR A 146 -0.57 19.05 -18.49
N GLU A 147 -0.31 20.30 -18.13
CA GLU A 147 0.31 21.31 -19.00
C GLU A 147 1.81 21.48 -18.74
N ARG A 148 2.26 21.16 -17.53
CA ARG A 148 3.69 21.27 -17.17
C ARG A 148 4.07 20.18 -16.19
N ILE A 149 5.26 19.61 -16.38
CA ILE A 149 5.85 18.63 -15.48
C ILE A 149 7.20 19.15 -15.00
N GLN A 150 7.48 18.97 -13.72
CA GLN A 150 8.70 19.44 -13.08
C GLN A 150 9.32 18.35 -12.22
N VAL A 151 10.63 18.16 -12.34
CA VAL A 151 11.42 17.42 -11.36
C VAL A 151 11.92 18.41 -10.33
N ILE A 152 11.67 18.13 -9.05
CA ILE A 152 11.96 19.02 -7.93
C ILE A 152 12.73 18.25 -6.87
N ALA A 153 13.91 18.77 -6.53
CA ALA A 153 14.65 18.36 -5.34
C ALA A 153 14.54 19.48 -4.30
N GLN A 154 14.26 19.11 -3.05
CA GLN A 154 14.04 20.10 -1.99
C GLN A 154 14.46 19.63 -0.60
N VAL A 155 14.89 20.59 0.21
CA VAL A 155 14.97 20.51 1.66
C VAL A 155 13.83 21.38 2.18
N ASN A 156 12.68 20.75 2.48
CA ASN A 156 11.42 21.46 2.70
C ASN A 156 11.17 21.72 4.19
N GLN A 157 11.31 22.98 4.63
CA GLN A 157 11.01 23.42 6.00
C GLN A 157 11.67 22.52 7.06
N THR A 158 12.95 22.25 6.85
CA THR A 158 13.76 21.35 7.66
C THR A 158 15.23 21.80 7.62
N ILE A 159 15.97 21.45 8.66
CA ILE A 159 17.42 21.65 8.74
C ILE A 159 18.10 20.38 8.26
N GLY A 160 19.14 20.51 7.45
CA GLY A 160 19.97 19.40 7.01
C GLY A 160 20.51 19.58 5.59
N ALA A 161 21.15 18.54 5.08
CA ALA A 161 21.70 18.49 3.73
C ALA A 161 21.11 17.33 2.91
N LEU A 162 20.87 17.58 1.63
CA LEU A 162 20.49 16.58 0.64
C LEU A 162 21.50 16.61 -0.51
N GLN A 163 22.01 15.45 -0.87
CA GLN A 163 22.90 15.25 -2.02
C GLN A 163 22.24 14.26 -2.98
N ILE A 164 22.26 14.58 -4.26
CA ILE A 164 21.61 13.78 -5.31
C ILE A 164 22.56 13.65 -6.50
N ASN A 165 22.81 12.42 -6.93
CA ASN A 165 23.62 12.11 -8.11
C ASN A 165 22.82 11.24 -9.08
N ASN A 166 23.29 11.13 -10.32
CA ASN A 166 22.75 10.22 -11.34
C ASN A 166 21.22 10.33 -11.52
N ILE A 167 20.72 11.57 -11.58
CA ILE A 167 19.29 11.82 -11.79
C ILE A 167 18.96 11.45 -13.23
N GLN A 168 17.97 10.59 -13.41
CA GLN A 168 17.54 10.06 -14.69
C GLN A 168 16.03 10.10 -14.79
N LEU A 169 15.51 10.52 -15.94
CA LEU A 169 14.09 10.54 -16.23
C LEU A 169 13.82 10.02 -17.65
N TYR A 170 13.22 8.84 -17.71
CA TYR A 170 12.90 8.21 -18.99
C TYR A 170 11.41 7.95 -19.13
N PRO A 171 10.85 8.07 -20.35
CA PRO A 171 9.60 7.44 -20.66
C PRO A 171 9.80 5.91 -20.68
N VAL A 172 8.86 5.21 -20.06
CA VAL A 172 8.86 3.75 -19.94
C VAL A 172 7.51 3.19 -20.37
N SER A 173 7.51 1.91 -20.76
CA SER A 173 6.27 1.13 -20.91
C SER A 173 6.34 -0.13 -20.07
N GLU A 174 5.17 -0.61 -19.66
CA GLU A 174 5.06 -1.93 -19.04
C GLU A 174 5.45 -3.01 -20.05
N THR A 175 6.32 -3.94 -19.64
CA THR A 175 6.74 -5.02 -20.52
C THR A 175 5.58 -6.00 -20.74
N GLN A 176 5.47 -6.55 -21.95
CA GLN A 176 4.44 -7.54 -22.27
C GLN A 176 4.53 -8.77 -21.34
N LEU A 177 5.76 -9.19 -21.01
CA LEU A 177 6.00 -10.33 -20.11
C LEU A 177 5.46 -10.06 -18.70
N PHE A 178 5.69 -8.85 -18.16
CA PHE A 178 5.14 -8.47 -16.86
C PHE A 178 3.62 -8.40 -16.89
N ALA A 179 3.02 -7.80 -17.93
CA ALA A 179 1.57 -7.74 -18.08
C ALA A 179 0.93 -9.15 -18.14
N MET A 180 1.56 -10.09 -18.83
CA MET A 180 1.14 -11.49 -18.86
C MET A 180 1.29 -12.15 -17.48
N ALA A 181 2.44 -11.99 -16.83
CA ALA A 181 2.70 -12.55 -15.50
C ALA A 181 1.70 -12.02 -14.46
N ARG A 182 1.41 -10.72 -14.48
CA ARG A 182 0.35 -10.09 -13.67
C ARG A 182 -0.98 -10.80 -13.87
N ASN A 183 -1.46 -10.88 -15.11
CA ASN A 183 -2.79 -11.42 -15.40
C ASN A 183 -2.90 -12.89 -15.01
N ILE A 184 -1.89 -13.70 -15.32
CA ILE A 184 -1.85 -15.12 -14.94
C ILE A 184 -1.85 -15.27 -13.41
N THR A 185 -1.04 -14.48 -12.71
CA THR A 185 -0.92 -14.53 -11.26
C THR A 185 -2.23 -14.12 -10.58
N LEU A 186 -2.87 -13.03 -11.03
CA LEU A 186 -4.15 -12.57 -10.49
C LEU A 186 -5.28 -13.58 -10.77
N LEU A 187 -5.30 -14.19 -11.95
CA LEU A 187 -6.26 -15.27 -12.26
C LEU A 187 -6.02 -16.50 -11.38
N ALA A 188 -4.76 -16.88 -11.13
CA ALA A 188 -4.41 -18.00 -10.27
C ALA A 188 -4.83 -17.74 -8.81
N TRP A 189 -4.57 -16.54 -8.27
CA TRP A 189 -5.03 -16.16 -6.94
C TRP A 189 -6.56 -16.14 -6.84
N SER A 190 -7.24 -15.62 -7.87
CA SER A 190 -8.71 -15.63 -7.94
C SER A 190 -9.26 -17.06 -7.88
N ALA A 191 -8.68 -17.98 -8.67
CA ALA A 191 -9.05 -19.39 -8.65
C ALA A 191 -8.77 -20.04 -7.28
N PHE A 192 -7.63 -19.73 -6.66
CA PHE A 192 -7.28 -20.21 -5.33
C PHE A 192 -8.30 -19.76 -4.28
N PHE A 193 -8.67 -18.47 -4.24
CA PHE A 193 -9.63 -17.98 -3.26
C PHE A 193 -11.03 -18.57 -3.47
N LEU A 194 -11.48 -18.72 -4.72
CA LEU A 194 -12.74 -19.39 -5.05
C LEU A 194 -12.72 -20.85 -4.57
N LEU A 195 -11.60 -21.56 -4.73
CA LEU A 195 -11.44 -22.92 -4.25
C LEU A 195 -11.45 -22.98 -2.71
N LEU A 196 -10.76 -22.05 -2.05
CA LEU A 196 -10.67 -21.94 -0.58
C LEU A 196 -12.06 -21.72 0.04
N ILE A 197 -12.77 -20.70 -0.42
CA ILE A 197 -14.12 -20.37 0.05
C ILE A 197 -15.14 -21.41 -0.41
N GLY A 198 -15.02 -21.93 -1.63
CA GLY A 198 -15.87 -23.01 -2.14
C GLY A 198 -15.80 -24.25 -1.23
N SER A 199 -14.61 -24.67 -0.83
CA SER A 199 -14.41 -25.80 0.10
C SER A 199 -15.07 -25.58 1.46
N CYS A 200 -15.13 -24.33 1.89
CA CYS A 200 -15.79 -23.90 3.11
C CYS A 200 -17.32 -23.96 2.95
N LEU A 201 -17.86 -23.50 1.81
CA LEU A 201 -19.30 -23.53 1.51
C LEU A 201 -19.88 -24.94 1.35
N LEU A 202 -19.07 -25.93 0.97
CA LEU A 202 -19.49 -27.33 0.89
C LEU A 202 -19.87 -27.93 2.26
N ILE A 203 -19.44 -27.32 3.37
CA ILE A 203 -19.83 -27.74 4.72
C ILE A 203 -21.33 -27.47 4.91
N LYS A 204 -22.11 -28.52 5.19
CA LYS A 204 -23.58 -28.41 5.39
C LYS A 204 -23.88 -27.57 6.65
N ARG A 205 -24.38 -26.35 6.44
CA ARG A 205 -24.78 -25.37 7.47
C ARG A 205 -25.93 -24.50 6.97
N ASN A 206 -26.42 -23.61 7.83
CA ASN A 206 -27.49 -22.65 7.50
C ASN A 206 -27.11 -21.81 6.27
N ILE A 207 -28.07 -21.67 5.35
CA ILE A 207 -27.94 -20.85 4.14
C ILE A 207 -27.57 -19.39 4.46
N LEU A 208 -28.09 -18.83 5.56
CA LEU A 208 -27.77 -17.47 5.98
C LEU A 208 -26.27 -17.29 6.26
N LEU A 209 -25.64 -18.22 6.99
CA LEU A 209 -24.20 -18.16 7.28
C LEU A 209 -23.35 -18.29 6.01
N ARG A 210 -23.80 -19.10 5.05
CA ARG A 210 -23.13 -19.24 3.75
C ARG A 210 -23.17 -17.95 2.95
N LEU A 211 -24.34 -17.29 2.89
CA LEU A 211 -24.48 -16.00 2.24
C LEU A 211 -23.63 -14.94 2.92
N LEU A 212 -23.65 -14.88 4.25
CA LEU A 212 -22.86 -13.95 5.05
C LEU A 212 -21.35 -14.15 4.80
N LEU A 213 -20.88 -15.40 4.68
CA LEU A 213 -19.50 -15.70 4.34
C LEU A 213 -19.14 -15.20 2.93
N VAL A 214 -20.01 -15.42 1.95
CA VAL A 214 -19.80 -14.94 0.58
C VAL A 214 -19.71 -13.41 0.56
N PHE A 215 -20.59 -12.72 1.28
CA PHE A 215 -20.54 -11.26 1.39
C PHE A 215 -19.27 -10.76 2.08
N ALA A 216 -18.89 -11.35 3.22
CA ALA A 216 -17.66 -10.97 3.93
C ALA A 216 -16.42 -11.20 3.06
N PHE A 217 -16.38 -12.31 2.33
CA PHE A 217 -15.30 -12.61 1.39
C PHE A 217 -15.26 -11.62 0.21
N ALA A 218 -16.40 -11.38 -0.44
CA ALA A 218 -16.48 -10.40 -1.53
C ALA A 218 -16.03 -9.01 -1.08
N PHE A 219 -16.39 -8.60 0.13
CA PHE A 219 -15.98 -7.33 0.72
C PHE A 219 -14.46 -7.23 0.91
N ILE A 220 -13.82 -8.29 1.41
CA ILE A 220 -12.36 -8.38 1.52
C ILE A 220 -11.71 -8.29 0.14
N ILE A 221 -12.20 -9.06 -0.84
CA ILE A 221 -11.63 -9.05 -2.20
C ILE A 221 -11.77 -7.67 -2.83
N ILE A 222 -12.94 -7.04 -2.77
CA ILE A 222 -13.14 -5.68 -3.31
C ILE A 222 -12.20 -4.69 -2.61
N GLY A 223 -12.15 -4.69 -1.27
CA GLY A 223 -11.31 -3.76 -0.51
C GLY A 223 -9.81 -3.90 -0.80
N THR A 224 -9.34 -5.13 -0.99
CA THR A 224 -7.92 -5.45 -1.25
C THR A 224 -7.53 -5.29 -2.72
N THR A 225 -8.47 -5.44 -3.66
CA THR A 225 -8.19 -5.37 -5.11
C THR A 225 -8.44 -3.99 -5.74
N LEU A 226 -9.10 -3.07 -5.03
CA LEU A 226 -9.28 -1.70 -5.50
C LEU A 226 -7.92 -1.03 -5.80
N PRO A 227 -7.75 -0.34 -6.94
CA PRO A 227 -6.56 0.48 -7.20
C PRO A 227 -6.31 1.51 -6.09
N GLY A 228 -5.03 1.82 -5.84
CA GLY A 228 -4.64 2.67 -4.71
C GLY A 228 -5.18 4.09 -4.77
N ASP A 229 -5.26 4.66 -5.97
CA ASP A 229 -5.85 5.97 -6.26
C ASP A 229 -7.34 6.02 -5.89
N VAL A 230 -8.12 5.02 -6.31
CA VAL A 230 -9.55 4.92 -5.97
C VAL A 230 -9.75 4.73 -4.46
N LYS A 231 -8.92 3.89 -3.82
CA LYS A 231 -8.96 3.70 -2.36
C LYS A 231 -8.72 5.01 -1.61
N ASN A 232 -7.71 5.78 -2.03
CA ASN A 232 -7.36 7.04 -1.38
C ASN A 232 -8.49 8.07 -1.55
N GLN A 233 -9.05 8.18 -2.75
CA GLN A 233 -10.20 9.07 -3.00
C GLN A 233 -11.40 8.74 -2.09
N VAL A 234 -11.76 7.47 -1.96
CA VAL A 234 -12.85 7.05 -1.07
C VAL A 234 -12.52 7.35 0.40
N SER A 235 -11.27 7.12 0.80
CA SER A 235 -10.83 7.37 2.19
C SER A 235 -10.90 8.87 2.53
N ASP A 236 -10.44 9.72 1.61
CA ASP A 236 -10.47 11.17 1.77
C ASP A 236 -11.91 11.70 1.82
N GLU A 237 -12.80 11.19 0.97
CA GLU A 237 -14.22 11.58 0.99
C GLU A 237 -14.87 11.23 2.34
N VAL A 238 -14.65 10.01 2.86
CA VAL A 238 -15.17 9.60 4.18
C VAL A 238 -14.59 10.49 5.28
N LEU A 239 -13.29 10.79 5.23
CA LEU A 239 -12.63 11.61 6.24
C LEU A 239 -13.18 13.05 6.24
N THR A 240 -13.43 13.63 5.07
CA THR A 240 -14.03 14.97 4.96
C THR A 240 -15.44 15.02 5.53
N GLN A 241 -16.26 13.98 5.33
CA GLN A 241 -17.60 13.90 5.90
C GLN A 241 -17.57 13.75 7.43
N LEU A 242 -16.65 12.96 7.97
CA LEU A 242 -16.47 12.80 9.41
C LEU A 242 -16.05 14.12 10.08
N HIS A 243 -15.11 14.84 9.48
CA HIS A 243 -14.68 16.16 9.98
C HIS A 243 -15.76 17.23 9.85
N ALA A 244 -16.62 17.17 8.83
CA ALA A 244 -17.76 18.09 8.70
C ALA A 244 -18.83 17.88 9.79
N GLN A 245 -18.88 16.71 10.43
CA GLN A 245 -19.88 16.36 11.43
C GLN A 245 -19.37 16.41 12.89
N SER A 246 -18.07 16.56 13.12
CA SER A 246 -17.49 16.55 14.46
C SER A 246 -16.69 17.82 14.77
N GLU A 247 -17.15 18.58 15.78
CA GLU A 247 -16.32 19.58 16.48
C GLU A 247 -15.01 18.91 16.95
N PRO A 248 -13.87 19.63 17.02
CA PRO A 248 -12.53 19.08 16.97
C PRO A 248 -12.13 18.49 18.33
N HIS A 249 -12.79 17.43 18.76
CA HIS A 249 -12.26 16.57 19.79
C HIS A 249 -11.06 15.85 19.20
N LYS A 250 -9.87 16.36 19.59
CA LYS A 250 -8.56 15.72 19.55
C LYS A 250 -8.60 14.36 20.25
N ILE A 251 -9.31 13.39 19.70
CA ILE A 251 -8.96 12.00 19.87
C ILE A 251 -8.07 11.72 18.69
N ALA A 252 -6.79 11.53 18.98
CA ALA A 252 -5.83 10.95 18.08
C ALA A 252 -6.42 9.64 17.54
N ILE A 253 -7.11 9.70 16.41
CA ILE A 253 -7.26 8.55 15.53
C ILE A 253 -5.86 8.38 14.94
N LEU A 254 -4.96 7.84 15.77
CA LEU A 254 -3.57 7.51 15.45
C LEU A 254 -3.51 6.34 14.45
N TRP A 255 -4.66 5.86 14.01
CA TRP A 255 -4.84 4.69 13.17
C TRP A 255 -5.43 5.13 11.84
N ASP A 256 -4.66 4.93 10.79
CA ASP A 256 -5.10 5.01 9.41
C ASP A 256 -6.43 4.26 9.23
N LEU A 257 -7.44 4.94 8.66
CA LEU A 257 -8.79 4.39 8.41
C LEU A 257 -8.71 3.07 7.64
N SER A 258 -7.72 2.95 6.74
CA SER A 258 -7.43 1.71 6.04
C SER A 258 -7.15 0.55 6.99
N LYS A 259 -6.33 0.75 8.02
CA LYS A 259 -5.94 -0.32 8.95
C LYS A 259 -7.11 -0.81 9.79
N ILE A 260 -8.00 0.11 10.18
CA ILE A 260 -9.23 -0.21 10.90
C ILE A 260 -10.13 -1.08 10.02
N TRP A 261 -10.32 -0.69 8.76
CA TRP A 261 -11.12 -1.46 7.80
C TRP A 261 -10.62 -2.89 7.61
N HIS A 262 -9.31 -3.04 7.39
CA HIS A 262 -8.64 -4.32 7.24
C HIS A 262 -8.90 -5.23 8.45
N PHE A 263 -8.60 -4.72 9.67
CA PHE A 263 -8.86 -5.44 10.91
C PHE A 263 -10.34 -5.85 11.07
N CYS A 264 -11.27 -4.92 10.87
CA CYS A 264 -12.71 -5.16 11.06
C CYS A 264 -13.28 -6.16 10.04
N SER A 265 -12.84 -6.09 8.78
CA SER A 265 -13.28 -7.00 7.71
C SER A 265 -12.85 -8.43 8.01
N PHE A 266 -11.59 -8.62 8.40
CA PHE A 266 -11.08 -9.94 8.77
C PHE A 266 -11.67 -10.42 10.10
N PHE A 267 -11.92 -9.53 11.07
CA PHE A 267 -12.61 -9.87 12.31
C PHE A 267 -13.99 -10.47 12.04
N LEU A 268 -14.79 -9.80 11.20
CA LEU A 268 -16.09 -10.31 10.78
C LEU A 268 -15.95 -11.66 10.07
N PHE A 269 -15.01 -11.79 9.14
CA PHE A 269 -14.73 -13.07 8.48
C PHE A 269 -14.39 -14.18 9.49
N GLY A 270 -13.54 -13.89 10.49
CA GLY A 270 -13.16 -14.79 11.58
C GLY A 270 -14.34 -15.31 12.41
N LEU A 271 -15.29 -14.42 12.76
CA LEU A 271 -16.54 -14.81 13.43
C LEU A 271 -17.33 -15.82 12.59
N ILE A 272 -17.53 -15.48 11.32
CA ILE A 272 -18.39 -16.24 10.41
C ILE A 272 -17.79 -17.60 10.09
N ILE A 273 -16.51 -17.64 9.76
CA ILE A 273 -15.82 -18.88 9.39
C ILE A 273 -15.77 -19.84 10.58
N CYS A 274 -15.56 -19.34 11.81
CA CYS A 274 -15.58 -20.16 13.02
C CYS A 274 -16.98 -20.75 13.29
N LEU A 275 -18.04 -19.96 13.10
CA LEU A 275 -19.43 -20.43 13.22
C LEU A 275 -19.82 -21.42 12.13
N MET A 276 -19.24 -21.32 10.94
CA MET A 276 -19.52 -22.26 9.86
C MET A 276 -18.71 -23.56 10.03
N MET A 277 -17.49 -23.49 10.53
CA MET A 277 -16.55 -24.61 10.66
C MET A 277 -16.49 -25.23 12.07
N THR A 278 -17.58 -25.21 12.85
CA THR A 278 -17.55 -25.63 14.27
C THR A 278 -17.10 -27.08 14.53
N GLN A 279 -17.17 -27.96 13.53
CA GLN A 279 -16.77 -29.37 13.61
C GLN A 279 -15.31 -29.59 13.19
N VAL A 280 -14.64 -28.52 12.78
CA VAL A 280 -13.26 -28.52 12.33
C VAL A 280 -12.37 -27.98 13.46
N SER A 281 -11.13 -28.45 13.54
CA SER A 281 -10.19 -27.96 14.56
C SER A 281 -9.92 -26.46 14.37
N LEU A 282 -9.78 -25.73 15.49
CA LEU A 282 -9.43 -24.32 15.49
C LEU A 282 -8.15 -24.05 14.69
N PHE A 283 -7.18 -24.96 14.76
CA PHE A 283 -5.96 -24.87 13.97
C PHE A 283 -6.23 -24.74 12.46
N GLN A 284 -7.15 -25.52 11.89
CA GLN A 284 -7.47 -25.40 10.46
C GLN A 284 -8.16 -24.07 10.14
N VAL A 285 -9.01 -23.56 11.04
CA VAL A 285 -9.67 -22.26 10.89
C VAL A 285 -8.63 -21.13 10.90
N THR A 286 -7.69 -21.16 11.83
CA THR A 286 -6.55 -20.22 11.88
C THR A 286 -5.75 -20.25 10.58
N ILE A 287 -5.45 -21.44 10.05
CA ILE A 287 -4.71 -21.56 8.79
C ILE A 287 -5.51 -20.95 7.64
N VAL A 288 -6.83 -21.18 7.53
CA VAL A 288 -7.66 -20.56 6.49
C VAL A 288 -7.58 -19.02 6.55
N ILE A 289 -7.63 -18.44 7.75
CA ILE A 289 -7.49 -16.99 7.95
C ILE A 289 -6.12 -16.51 7.46
N ILE A 290 -5.03 -17.21 7.85
CA ILE A 290 -3.67 -16.87 7.44
C ILE A 290 -3.49 -16.97 5.92
N LEU A 291 -4.04 -18.01 5.29
CA LEU A 291 -3.98 -18.19 3.83
C LEU A 291 -4.71 -17.06 3.10
N LEU A 292 -5.85 -16.61 3.62
CA LEU A 292 -6.59 -15.49 3.01
C LEU A 292 -5.84 -14.16 3.20
N ALA A 293 -5.38 -13.86 4.41
CA ALA A 293 -4.61 -12.65 4.70
C ALA A 293 -3.33 -12.59 3.88
N GLY A 294 -2.52 -13.66 3.90
CA GLY A 294 -1.27 -13.72 3.14
C GLY A 294 -1.50 -13.70 1.63
N GLY A 295 -2.55 -14.37 1.16
CA GLY A 295 -2.86 -14.42 -0.27
C GLY A 295 -3.28 -13.07 -0.81
N THR A 296 -4.10 -12.32 -0.07
CA THR A 296 -4.57 -10.99 -0.49
C THR A 296 -3.42 -9.99 -0.53
N GLU A 297 -2.49 -10.03 0.42
CA GLU A 297 -1.27 -9.21 0.38
C GLU A 297 -0.32 -9.59 -0.77
N LEU A 298 -0.15 -10.89 -1.05
CA LEU A 298 0.68 -11.33 -2.17
C LEU A 298 0.08 -10.95 -3.53
N ALA A 299 -1.25 -11.02 -3.68
CA ALA A 299 -1.93 -10.60 -4.89
C ALA A 299 -1.76 -9.09 -5.14
N GLN A 300 -1.67 -8.27 -4.09
CA GLN A 300 -1.48 -6.82 -4.18
C GLN A 300 -0.15 -6.39 -4.80
N LEU A 301 0.89 -7.26 -4.83
CA LEU A 301 2.14 -7.00 -5.57
C LEU A 301 1.90 -6.66 -7.04
N TYR A 302 0.80 -7.15 -7.60
CA TYR A 302 0.43 -7.01 -9.00
C TYR A 302 -0.73 -6.03 -9.23
N ILE A 303 -1.16 -5.31 -8.19
CA ILE A 303 -2.24 -4.31 -8.26
C ILE A 303 -1.61 -2.91 -8.25
N GLY A 304 -1.88 -2.14 -9.30
CA GLY A 304 -1.33 -0.79 -9.46
C GLY A 304 -1.66 0.13 -8.28
N GLY A 305 -0.65 0.87 -7.80
CA GLY A 305 -0.79 1.83 -6.69
C GLY A 305 -0.99 1.20 -5.31
N ARG A 306 -0.90 -0.13 -5.19
CA ARG A 306 -0.85 -0.82 -3.89
C ARG A 306 0.58 -1.14 -3.51
N THR A 307 0.87 -0.99 -2.23
CA THR A 307 2.14 -1.40 -1.64
C THR A 307 1.80 -2.45 -0.59
N PRO A 308 2.07 -3.74 -0.85
CA PRO A 308 1.82 -4.77 0.16
C PRO A 308 2.74 -4.52 1.34
N LEU A 309 2.16 -4.50 2.53
CA LEU A 309 2.91 -4.28 3.75
C LEU A 309 2.80 -5.52 4.62
N VAL A 310 3.95 -5.95 5.14
CA VAL A 310 3.99 -7.02 6.14
C VAL A 310 3.10 -6.69 7.33
N THR A 311 2.93 -5.41 7.66
CA THR A 311 2.01 -4.96 8.72
C THR A 311 0.55 -5.24 8.38
N ASP A 312 0.15 -5.12 7.12
CA ASP A 312 -1.25 -5.27 6.71
C ASP A 312 -1.65 -6.75 6.78
N PHE A 313 -0.75 -7.67 6.38
CA PHE A 313 -0.88 -9.10 6.65
C PHE A 313 -1.15 -9.40 8.15
N PHE A 314 -0.35 -8.81 9.05
CA PHE A 314 -0.51 -9.05 10.48
C PHE A 314 -1.80 -8.46 11.04
N ILE A 315 -2.22 -7.30 10.55
CA ILE A 315 -3.49 -6.66 10.93
C ILE A 315 -4.68 -7.53 10.52
N ASP A 316 -4.67 -8.03 9.28
CA ASP A 316 -5.69 -8.92 8.74
C ASP A 316 -5.75 -10.25 9.52
N ALA A 317 -4.60 -10.88 9.74
CA ALA A 317 -4.51 -12.10 10.54
C ALA A 317 -4.99 -11.89 11.99
N ALA A 318 -4.60 -10.78 12.62
CA ALA A 318 -5.01 -10.44 13.98
C ALA A 318 -6.53 -10.23 14.08
N GLY A 319 -7.13 -9.54 13.12
CA GLY A 319 -8.58 -9.36 13.03
C GLY A 319 -9.29 -10.71 13.00
N GLY A 320 -8.93 -11.57 12.03
CA GLY A 320 -9.57 -12.88 11.88
C GLY A 320 -9.41 -13.80 13.09
N ILE A 321 -8.21 -13.83 13.69
CA ILE A 321 -7.95 -14.63 14.88
C ILE A 321 -8.75 -14.10 16.08
N ALA A 322 -8.86 -12.77 16.26
CA ALA A 322 -9.66 -12.18 17.33
C ALA A 322 -11.15 -12.55 17.19
N GLY A 323 -11.70 -12.52 15.97
CA GLY A 323 -13.07 -12.97 15.69
C GLY A 323 -13.26 -14.44 16.06
N MET A 324 -12.33 -15.31 15.64
CA MET A 324 -12.37 -16.73 15.99
C MET A 324 -12.34 -16.97 17.51
N ILE A 325 -11.45 -16.28 18.25
CA ILE A 325 -11.32 -16.40 19.70
C ILE A 325 -12.63 -16.01 20.40
N LEU A 326 -13.30 -14.95 19.94
CA LEU A 326 -14.57 -14.50 20.53
C LEU A 326 -15.65 -15.60 20.47
N ILE A 327 -15.80 -16.25 19.31
CA ILE A 327 -16.75 -17.36 19.14
C ILE A 327 -16.36 -18.55 20.02
N TRP A 328 -15.07 -18.87 20.09
CA TRP A 328 -14.59 -19.98 20.91
C TRP A 328 -14.86 -19.77 22.41
N LEU A 329 -14.59 -18.56 22.93
CA LEU A 329 -14.90 -18.20 24.33
C LEU A 329 -16.40 -18.23 24.61
N ALA A 330 -17.22 -17.73 23.68
CA ALA A 330 -18.67 -17.79 23.81
C ALA A 330 -19.18 -19.23 23.91
N LYS A 331 -18.62 -20.14 23.11
CA LYS A 331 -18.98 -21.57 23.13
C LYS A 331 -18.63 -22.23 24.47
N ILE A 332 -17.43 -22.02 24.99
CA ILE A 332 -17.01 -22.57 26.30
C ILE A 332 -17.97 -22.12 27.41
N ARG A 333 -18.39 -20.85 27.38
CA ARG A 333 -19.32 -20.31 28.37
C ARG A 333 -20.68 -21.02 28.31
N THR A 334 -21.19 -21.30 27.12
CA THR A 334 -22.47 -22.02 26.95
C THR A 334 -22.36 -23.45 27.45
N ASP A 335 -21.29 -24.17 27.09
CA ASP A 335 -21.08 -25.57 27.48
C ASP A 335 -20.95 -25.73 29.01
N ASN A 336 -20.24 -24.80 29.67
CA ASN A 336 -20.12 -24.75 31.14
C ASN A 336 -21.44 -24.43 31.84
N HIS A 337 -22.30 -23.60 31.24
CA HIS A 337 -23.59 -23.26 31.84
C HIS A 337 -24.56 -24.45 31.80
N SER A 338 -24.61 -25.19 30.68
CA SER A 338 -25.41 -26.43 30.57
C SER A 338 -24.97 -27.51 31.55
N SER A 339 -23.66 -27.65 31.79
CA SER A 339 -23.12 -28.61 32.77
C SER A 339 -23.55 -28.30 34.21
N ASN A 340 -23.65 -27.02 34.59
CA ASN A 340 -24.04 -26.64 35.95
C ASN A 340 -25.55 -26.77 36.19
N THR A 341 -26.38 -26.56 35.17
CA THR A 341 -27.83 -26.79 35.28
C THR A 341 -28.18 -28.27 35.44
N ASP A 342 -27.44 -29.19 34.81
CA ASP A 342 -27.68 -30.63 34.95
C ASP A 342 -27.26 -31.20 36.32
N ILE A 343 -26.31 -30.55 37.01
CA ILE A 343 -25.88 -30.91 38.36
C ILE A 343 -26.87 -30.38 39.41
N ALA A 344 -27.52 -29.24 39.16
CA ALA A 344 -28.50 -28.65 40.09
C ALA A 344 -29.88 -29.34 40.04
N CYS A 345 -30.16 -30.17 39.03
CA CYS A 345 -31.40 -30.95 38.89
C CYS A 345 -31.27 -32.42 39.35
N LYS A 346 -30.13 -32.81 39.93
CA LYS A 346 -29.95 -34.09 40.65
C LYS A 346 -29.81 -33.82 42.13
#